data_AF-A0AA90KIW7-F1
#
_entry.id   AF-A0AA90KIW7-F1
#
_cell.length_a   1.000
_cell.length_b   1.000
_cell.length_c   1.000
_cell.angle_alpha   90.00
_cell.angle_beta   90.00
_cell.angle_gamma   90.00
#
_symmetry.space_group_name_H-M   'P 1'
#
loop_
_entity.id
_entity.type
_entity.pdbx_description
1 polymer ?
#
loop_
_entity_poly.entity_id
_entity_poly.type
_entity_poly.pdbx_seq_one_letter_code
_entity_poly.pdbx_strand_id
1 'polypeptide(L)'
;MSSVDQLIARTLGIDEGRVTEDLEYQSIREWDSLGHVSLMVALEGAYGVTVDDELTLALRTVGAIREFAGGDRSPGPAPADAESARTIVHRGLEGIRFDHTTVTRIDGAEGVLEYRGYSIHDLAEHACFEEVAHLLVNGELPDAAALEAFGKELRAHRELPAPVLELARSLAHAHPVEALRTCVSALGAFGPARARGTDESQEEARAAGVALIARIPMLVAAHHAFRSGREPLVPAEDSSYAEAFLTVLLGERPTPAAVRFINKGFIVHADHSSNASAFTARVAIGCRAGMTAALTAAIAAFAGSVHGGAAERVVGLIDAVGSADRAEEYVAALQARNEPVMGFGHRVYRTEDPRVRHLRSTVVELSQERGDTAGLDILDAVAAAMRPYGRHGVAPNVDLYAGLAYRLLGLPDDLSVAMFVVGRTAGWVAQALEQQANNVLIRPLLDYVGPRSRPYPGAAGAGA
;
A
#
# COMPACT_ATOMS: atom_id res chain seq x y z
N MET A 1 29.31 21.20 -22.84
CA MET A 1 28.13 20.32 -22.68
C MET A 1 28.65 19.00 -22.14
N SER A 2 28.14 18.48 -21.02
CA SER A 2 28.46 17.10 -20.64
C SER A 2 27.78 16.17 -21.64
N SER A 3 28.38 15.01 -21.93
CA SER A 3 27.70 14.01 -22.75
C SER A 3 26.38 13.63 -22.09
N VAL A 4 25.39 13.21 -22.87
CA VAL A 4 24.12 12.71 -22.32
C VAL A 4 24.37 11.55 -21.34
N ASP A 5 25.40 10.74 -21.57
CA ASP A 5 25.82 9.67 -20.68
C ASP A 5 26.34 10.18 -19.33
N GLN A 6 27.10 11.29 -19.31
CA GLN A 6 27.51 11.95 -18.06
C GLN A 6 26.35 12.58 -17.31
N LEU A 7 25.29 12.99 -18.01
CA LEU A 7 24.07 13.45 -17.38
C LEU A 7 23.32 12.27 -16.73
N ILE A 8 23.12 11.18 -17.48
CA ILE A 8 22.48 9.95 -16.99
C ILE A 8 23.24 9.40 -15.77
N ALA A 9 24.56 9.22 -15.89
CA ALA A 9 25.41 8.67 -14.84
C ALA A 9 25.32 9.49 -13.55
N ARG A 10 25.45 10.81 -13.65
CA ARG A 10 25.40 11.73 -12.51
C ARG A 10 24.01 11.80 -11.89
N THR A 11 22.96 11.84 -12.69
CA THR A 11 21.59 11.94 -12.17
C THR A 11 21.15 10.66 -11.47
N LEU A 12 21.52 9.50 -12.02
CA LEU A 12 21.23 8.20 -11.43
C LEU A 12 22.27 7.77 -10.37
N GLY A 13 23.34 8.54 -10.15
CA GLY A 13 24.39 8.20 -9.18
C GLY A 13 25.14 6.90 -9.51
N ILE A 14 25.34 6.59 -10.80
CA ILE A 14 26.07 5.40 -11.28
C ILE A 14 27.37 5.80 -12.00
N ASP A 15 28.33 4.86 -12.08
CA ASP A 15 29.52 5.04 -12.90
C ASP A 15 29.17 5.22 -14.38
N GLU A 16 29.87 6.12 -15.08
CA GLU A 16 29.63 6.40 -16.52
C GLU A 16 29.77 5.14 -17.38
N GLY A 17 30.69 4.23 -17.02
CA GLY A 17 30.85 2.93 -17.69
C GLY A 17 29.68 1.96 -17.54
N ARG A 18 28.72 2.23 -16.64
CA ARG A 18 27.46 1.46 -16.50
C ARG A 18 26.32 2.01 -17.37
N VAL A 19 26.51 3.14 -18.05
CA VAL A 19 25.52 3.71 -18.99
C VAL A 19 25.63 2.99 -20.33
N THR A 20 25.04 1.81 -20.38
CA THR A 20 25.01 0.96 -21.57
C THR A 20 23.71 1.15 -22.36
N GLU A 21 23.70 0.70 -23.62
CA GLU A 21 22.53 0.86 -24.51
C GLU A 21 21.30 0.07 -24.03
N ASP A 22 21.53 -1.05 -23.34
CA ASP A 22 20.52 -1.92 -22.74
C ASP A 22 20.04 -1.45 -21.36
N LEU A 23 20.62 -0.38 -20.82
CA LEU A 23 20.15 0.20 -19.58
C LEU A 23 18.81 0.89 -19.82
N GLU A 24 17.82 0.50 -19.03
CA GLU A 24 16.45 1.01 -19.12
C GLU A 24 15.87 1.34 -17.74
N TYR A 25 14.78 2.09 -17.72
CA TYR A 25 14.04 2.41 -16.52
C TYR A 25 13.64 1.13 -15.77
N GLN A 26 13.93 1.11 -14.46
CA GLN A 26 13.81 -0.04 -13.54
C GLN A 26 14.76 -1.22 -13.84
N SER A 27 15.69 -1.12 -14.79
CA SER A 27 16.71 -2.15 -15.02
C SER A 27 17.65 -2.31 -13.82
N ILE A 28 17.95 -1.20 -13.14
CA ILE A 28 18.80 -1.09 -11.95
C ILE A 28 18.03 -0.44 -10.79
N ARG A 29 18.55 -0.56 -9.57
CA ARG A 29 17.90 -0.02 -8.36
C ARG A 29 17.82 1.50 -8.39
N GLU A 30 18.85 2.13 -8.96
CA GLU A 30 19.05 3.58 -8.98
C GLU A 30 18.16 4.28 -10.02
N TRP A 31 17.62 3.52 -11.00
CA TRP A 31 16.70 4.03 -12.02
C TRP A 31 15.26 3.62 -11.73
N ASP A 32 14.79 3.92 -10.51
CA ASP A 32 13.39 3.78 -10.11
C ASP A 32 12.55 5.01 -10.54
N SER A 33 11.29 5.08 -10.10
CA SER A 33 10.39 6.20 -10.45
C SER A 33 10.97 7.57 -10.11
N LEU A 34 11.68 7.68 -8.99
CA LEU A 34 12.26 8.95 -8.54
C LEU A 34 13.49 9.29 -9.38
N GLY A 35 14.39 8.32 -9.58
CA GLY A 35 15.56 8.49 -10.44
C GLY A 35 15.16 8.84 -11.89
N HIS A 36 14.05 8.30 -12.38
CA HIS A 36 13.51 8.62 -13.69
C HIS A 36 12.99 10.06 -13.79
N VAL A 37 12.22 10.53 -12.80
CA VAL A 37 11.78 11.93 -12.74
C VAL A 37 12.97 12.88 -12.63
N SER A 38 13.94 12.58 -11.76
CA SER A 38 15.17 13.36 -11.66
C SER A 38 15.92 13.44 -13.00
N LEU A 39 15.95 12.34 -13.76
CA LEU A 39 16.55 12.30 -15.09
C LEU A 39 15.78 13.15 -16.10
N MET A 40 14.45 13.16 -16.07
CA MET A 40 13.65 14.02 -16.93
C MET A 40 13.90 15.50 -16.64
N VAL A 41 13.90 15.90 -15.37
CA VAL A 41 14.20 17.29 -14.94
C VAL A 41 15.63 17.69 -15.34
N ALA A 42 16.59 16.77 -15.21
CA ALA A 42 17.96 17.00 -15.64
C ALA A 42 18.07 17.20 -17.17
N LEU A 43 17.28 16.46 -17.97
CA LEU A 43 17.21 16.61 -19.42
C LEU A 43 16.57 17.95 -19.80
N GLU A 44 15.50 18.38 -19.14
CA GLU A 44 14.89 19.71 -19.36
C GLU A 44 15.92 20.83 -19.15
N GLY A 45 16.64 20.80 -18.03
CA GLY A 45 17.66 21.79 -17.69
C GLY A 45 18.86 21.78 -18.65
N ALA A 46 19.29 20.60 -19.09
CA ALA A 46 20.45 20.46 -19.97
C ALA A 46 20.16 20.86 -21.42
N TYR A 47 18.94 20.60 -21.92
CA TYR A 47 18.58 20.79 -23.33
C TYR A 47 17.59 21.94 -23.58
N GLY A 48 17.10 22.62 -22.54
CA GLY A 48 16.20 23.77 -22.65
C GLY A 48 14.83 23.40 -23.24
N VAL A 49 14.33 22.22 -22.89
CA VAL A 49 13.09 21.61 -23.39
C VAL A 49 12.14 21.35 -22.24
N THR A 50 10.84 21.24 -22.53
CA THR A 50 9.85 20.74 -21.58
C THR A 50 9.57 19.27 -21.90
N VAL A 51 9.71 18.40 -20.90
CA VAL A 51 9.44 16.98 -21.01
C VAL A 51 8.01 16.76 -20.49
N ASP A 52 7.08 16.56 -21.42
CA ASP A 52 5.69 16.25 -21.10
C ASP A 52 5.48 14.75 -20.80
N ASP A 53 4.23 14.35 -20.56
CA ASP A 53 3.87 12.98 -20.22
C ASP A 53 4.22 11.98 -21.34
N GLU A 54 4.13 12.42 -22.60
CA GLU A 54 4.44 11.58 -23.77
C GLU A 54 5.95 11.35 -23.86
N LEU A 55 6.75 12.41 -23.73
CA LEU A 55 8.21 12.30 -23.68
C LEU A 55 8.69 11.51 -22.47
N THR A 56 8.07 11.69 -21.30
CA THR A 56 8.41 10.91 -20.09
C THR A 56 8.21 9.41 -20.34
N LEU A 57 7.15 9.02 -21.04
CA LEU A 57 6.91 7.63 -21.39
C LEU A 57 7.85 7.11 -22.48
N ALA A 58 8.29 7.96 -23.40
CA ALA A 58 9.21 7.61 -24.47
C ALA A 58 10.67 7.45 -23.99
N LEU A 59 11.11 8.28 -23.04
CA LEU A 59 12.50 8.36 -22.59
C LEU A 59 12.87 7.34 -21.50
N ARG A 60 12.44 6.08 -21.69
CA ARG A 60 12.62 4.99 -20.71
C ARG A 60 13.84 4.11 -20.96
N THR A 61 14.64 4.38 -21.99
CA THR A 61 15.88 3.66 -22.28
C THR A 61 17.02 4.64 -22.53
N VAL A 62 18.27 4.23 -22.25
CA VAL A 62 19.43 5.05 -22.59
C VAL A 62 19.49 5.32 -24.10
N GLY A 63 19.08 4.36 -24.93
CA GLY A 63 18.94 4.54 -26.38
C GLY A 63 18.00 5.71 -26.73
N ALA A 64 16.78 5.70 -26.23
CA ALA A 64 15.80 6.77 -26.49
C ALA A 64 16.29 8.13 -26.00
N ILE A 65 16.97 8.17 -24.83
CA ILE A 65 17.53 9.40 -24.28
C ILE A 65 18.71 9.92 -25.12
N ARG A 66 19.55 9.03 -25.66
CA ARG A 66 20.64 9.39 -26.58
C ARG A 66 20.11 9.94 -27.90
N GLU A 67 19.09 9.31 -28.48
CA GLU A 67 18.43 9.79 -29.69
C GLU A 67 17.82 11.19 -29.50
N PHE A 68 17.09 11.37 -28.39
CA PHE A 68 16.53 12.65 -28.00
C PHE A 68 17.61 13.75 -27.85
N ALA A 69 18.71 13.43 -27.18
CA ALA A 69 19.85 14.33 -27.02
C ALA A 69 20.59 14.64 -28.35
N GLY A 70 20.52 13.72 -29.32
CA GLY A 70 21.14 13.83 -30.64
C GLY A 70 20.42 14.77 -31.61
N GLY A 71 19.24 15.29 -31.24
CA GLY A 71 18.51 16.30 -32.02
C GLY A 71 17.41 15.76 -32.94
N ASP A 72 17.10 14.46 -32.88
CA ASP A 72 15.89 13.92 -33.51
C ASP A 72 14.72 14.11 -32.53
N ARG A 73 13.86 15.11 -32.81
CA ARG A 73 12.76 15.53 -31.93
C ARG A 73 11.42 14.91 -32.31
N SER A 74 11.43 13.86 -33.13
CA SER A 74 10.30 12.95 -33.28
C SER A 74 10.70 11.61 -32.70
N PRO A 75 9.80 10.92 -31.96
CA PRO A 75 10.07 9.56 -31.55
C PRO A 75 10.23 8.72 -32.83
N GLY A 76 11.46 8.33 -33.13
CA GLY A 76 11.75 7.40 -34.22
C GLY A 76 10.98 6.10 -33.95
N PRO A 77 10.41 5.45 -34.99
CA PRO A 77 9.82 4.14 -34.81
C PRO A 77 10.88 3.21 -34.23
N ALA A 78 10.53 2.51 -33.14
CA ALA A 78 11.41 1.52 -32.52
C ALA A 78 12.04 0.65 -33.62
N PRO A 79 13.36 0.42 -33.60
CA PRO A 79 14.04 -0.29 -34.68
C PRO A 79 13.42 -1.68 -34.83
N ALA A 80 12.70 -1.84 -35.94
CA ALA A 80 12.26 -3.13 -36.43
C ALA A 80 13.47 -3.83 -37.07
N ASP A 81 13.55 -5.14 -36.81
CA ASP A 81 14.41 -6.13 -37.46
C ASP A 81 15.83 -6.32 -36.91
N ALA A 82 15.87 -6.97 -35.74
CA ALA A 82 16.77 -8.10 -35.50
C ALA A 82 15.97 -9.23 -34.82
N GLU A 83 15.26 -10.02 -35.64
CA GLU A 83 14.51 -11.22 -35.25
C GLU A 83 15.45 -12.34 -34.72
N SER A 84 15.85 -12.20 -33.46
CA SER A 84 15.74 -13.31 -32.52
C SER A 84 14.72 -12.83 -31.49
N ALA A 85 13.59 -13.50 -31.33
CA ALA A 85 12.52 -13.10 -30.43
C ALA A 85 13.05 -12.88 -29.00
N ARG A 86 13.42 -11.65 -28.66
CA ARG A 86 13.81 -11.27 -27.31
C ARG A 86 12.53 -11.38 -26.47
N THR A 87 12.56 -12.24 -25.46
CA THR A 87 11.45 -12.40 -24.52
C THR A 87 11.18 -11.07 -23.84
N ILE A 88 9.95 -10.56 -23.95
CA ILE A 88 9.54 -9.33 -23.26
C ILE A 88 9.38 -9.66 -21.77
N VAL A 89 10.13 -8.98 -20.90
CA VAL A 89 10.06 -9.16 -19.44
C VAL A 89 9.22 -8.04 -18.82
N HIS A 90 8.10 -8.38 -18.20
CA HIS A 90 7.22 -7.42 -17.53
C HIS A 90 7.65 -7.20 -16.07
N ARG A 91 8.71 -6.43 -15.84
CA ARG A 91 9.23 -6.14 -14.49
C ARG A 91 8.17 -5.45 -13.63
N GLY A 92 8.00 -5.95 -12.40
CA GLY A 92 7.02 -5.43 -11.44
C GLY A 92 5.55 -5.55 -11.85
N LEU A 93 5.26 -6.20 -12.99
CA LEU A 93 3.93 -6.26 -13.60
C LEU A 93 3.30 -4.86 -13.83
N GLU A 94 4.13 -3.84 -14.04
CA GLU A 94 3.65 -2.47 -14.25
C GLU A 94 2.81 -2.37 -15.54
N GLY A 95 1.59 -1.84 -15.41
CA GLY A 95 0.66 -1.69 -16.54
C GLY A 95 0.03 -3.00 -17.02
N ILE A 96 0.34 -4.14 -16.39
CA ILE A 96 -0.19 -5.44 -16.79
C ILE A 96 -1.54 -5.70 -16.11
N ARG A 97 -2.57 -5.93 -16.92
CA ARG A 97 -3.85 -6.46 -16.47
C ARG A 97 -3.80 -7.98 -16.56
N PHE A 98 -3.88 -8.67 -15.42
CA PHE A 98 -3.78 -10.13 -15.35
C PHE A 98 -5.13 -10.82 -15.09
N ASP A 99 -6.17 -10.08 -14.71
CA ASP A 99 -7.50 -10.60 -14.40
C ASP A 99 -8.56 -9.49 -14.52
N HIS A 100 -9.84 -9.89 -14.48
CA HIS A 100 -10.98 -8.99 -14.35
C HIS A 100 -11.40 -8.87 -12.88
N THR A 101 -11.85 -7.68 -12.47
CA THR A 101 -12.36 -7.45 -11.12
C THR A 101 -13.61 -6.58 -11.16
N THR A 102 -14.52 -6.88 -10.24
CA THR A 102 -15.75 -6.15 -9.95
C THR A 102 -15.68 -5.45 -8.59
N VAL A 103 -14.56 -5.58 -7.85
CA VAL A 103 -14.40 -5.07 -6.47
C VAL A 103 -14.15 -3.56 -6.46
N THR A 104 -13.12 -3.12 -7.18
CA THR A 104 -12.67 -1.72 -7.16
C THR A 104 -12.23 -1.27 -8.53
N ARG A 105 -12.68 -0.08 -8.94
CA ARG A 105 -12.20 0.63 -10.12
C ARG A 105 -11.35 1.82 -9.69
N ILE A 106 -10.21 1.98 -10.36
CA ILE A 106 -9.33 3.14 -10.19
C ILE A 106 -9.10 3.77 -11.56
N ASP A 107 -9.36 5.06 -11.66
CA ASP A 107 -8.87 5.89 -12.76
C ASP A 107 -7.80 6.84 -12.23
N GLY A 108 -6.55 6.52 -12.53
CA GLY A 108 -5.40 7.27 -12.05
C GLY A 108 -5.23 8.65 -12.69
N ALA A 109 -5.76 8.83 -13.90
CA ALA A 109 -5.67 10.09 -14.63
C ALA A 109 -6.73 11.07 -14.11
N GLU A 110 -7.94 10.58 -13.87
CA GLU A 110 -9.07 11.40 -13.39
C GLU A 110 -9.19 11.45 -11.86
N GLY A 111 -8.33 10.72 -11.12
CA GLY A 111 -8.41 10.66 -9.66
C GLY A 111 -9.68 9.97 -9.15
N VAL A 112 -10.17 8.94 -9.84
CA VAL A 112 -11.39 8.22 -9.47
C VAL A 112 -11.05 6.96 -8.69
N LEU A 113 -11.76 6.75 -7.58
CA LEU A 113 -11.78 5.50 -6.84
C LEU A 113 -13.23 5.12 -6.57
N GLU A 114 -13.62 3.93 -7.00
CA GLU A 114 -14.97 3.39 -6.83
C GLU A 114 -14.89 2.00 -6.19
N TYR A 115 -15.69 1.75 -5.15
CA TYR A 115 -15.90 0.40 -4.61
C TYR A 115 -17.24 -0.11 -5.11
N ARG A 116 -17.24 -1.24 -5.83
CA ARG A 116 -18.45 -1.83 -6.44
C ARG A 116 -19.29 -0.82 -7.24
N GLY A 117 -18.65 0.17 -7.86
CA GLY A 117 -19.31 1.22 -8.64
C GLY A 117 -19.75 2.46 -7.84
N TYR A 118 -19.61 2.47 -6.52
CA TYR A 118 -19.88 3.65 -5.69
C TYR A 118 -18.63 4.49 -5.53
N SER A 119 -18.75 5.81 -5.75
CA SER A 119 -17.65 6.75 -5.55
C SER A 119 -17.14 6.69 -4.11
N ILE A 120 -15.82 6.68 -3.94
CA ILE A 120 -15.22 6.77 -2.61
C ILE A 120 -15.66 8.02 -1.87
N HIS A 121 -16.04 9.06 -2.61
CA HIS A 121 -16.51 10.30 -2.03
C HIS A 121 -17.86 10.14 -1.33
N ASP A 122 -18.79 9.41 -1.93
CA ASP A 122 -20.11 9.18 -1.35
C ASP A 122 -19.99 8.24 -0.15
N LEU A 123 -19.19 7.17 -0.29
CA LEU A 123 -18.94 6.23 0.80
C LEU A 123 -18.26 6.89 2.00
N ALA A 124 -17.25 7.74 1.78
CA ALA A 124 -16.56 8.43 2.86
C ALA A 124 -17.43 9.49 3.56
N GLU A 125 -18.45 10.02 2.89
CA GLU A 125 -19.34 11.04 3.46
C GLU A 125 -20.56 10.44 4.17
N HIS A 126 -21.08 9.32 3.65
CA HIS A 126 -22.39 8.82 4.06
C HIS A 126 -22.38 7.45 4.74
N ALA A 127 -21.34 6.63 4.53
CA ALA A 127 -21.32 5.26 5.01
C ALA A 127 -20.57 5.09 6.34
N CYS A 128 -20.92 4.05 7.10
CA CYS A 128 -20.04 3.46 8.10
C CYS A 128 -19.16 2.36 7.49
N PHE A 129 -18.09 1.99 8.20
CA PHE A 129 -17.19 0.95 7.72
C PHE A 129 -17.88 -0.41 7.59
N GLU A 130 -18.87 -0.71 8.44
CA GLU A 130 -19.65 -1.94 8.35
C GLU A 130 -20.43 -2.04 7.04
N GLU A 131 -21.01 -0.93 6.55
CA GLU A 131 -21.66 -0.88 5.23
C GLU A 131 -20.65 -1.12 4.11
N VAL A 132 -19.47 -0.51 4.18
CA VAL A 132 -18.42 -0.66 3.18
C VAL A 132 -17.81 -2.08 3.20
N ALA A 133 -17.61 -2.65 4.38
CA ALA A 133 -17.15 -4.03 4.52
C ALA A 133 -18.20 -5.02 3.97
N HIS A 134 -19.49 -4.79 4.24
CA HIS A 134 -20.58 -5.56 3.63
C HIS A 134 -20.57 -5.42 2.10
N LEU A 135 -20.47 -4.20 1.58
CA LEU A 135 -20.40 -3.91 0.14
C LEU A 135 -19.26 -4.66 -0.54
N LEU A 136 -18.06 -4.62 0.04
CA LEU A 136 -16.89 -5.27 -0.55
C LEU A 136 -17.05 -6.80 -0.57
N VAL A 137 -17.50 -7.39 0.55
CA VAL A 137 -17.64 -8.84 0.71
C VAL A 137 -18.81 -9.40 -0.09
N ASN A 138 -19.96 -8.72 -0.09
CA ASN A 138 -21.21 -9.25 -0.67
C ASN A 138 -21.57 -8.65 -2.03
N GLY A 139 -20.90 -7.58 -2.46
CA GLY A 139 -21.08 -6.95 -3.77
C GLY A 139 -22.07 -5.79 -3.81
N GLU A 140 -22.94 -5.66 -2.81
CA GLU A 140 -24.03 -4.66 -2.76
C GLU A 140 -24.09 -3.98 -1.39
N LEU A 141 -24.57 -2.73 -1.35
CA LEU A 141 -24.81 -2.03 -0.08
C LEU A 141 -25.93 -2.74 0.70
N PRO A 142 -25.79 -2.89 2.02
CA PRO A 142 -26.82 -3.53 2.82
C PRO A 142 -28.04 -2.61 2.98
N ASP A 143 -29.24 -3.20 3.00
CA ASP A 143 -30.39 -2.54 3.63
C ASP A 143 -30.27 -2.58 5.16
N ALA A 144 -31.21 -1.96 5.88
CA ALA A 144 -31.15 -1.89 7.33
C ALA A 144 -31.16 -3.28 8.02
N ALA A 145 -31.85 -4.26 7.45
CA ALA A 145 -31.91 -5.61 8.01
C ALA A 145 -30.61 -6.38 7.75
N ALA A 146 -30.05 -6.26 6.54
CA ALA A 146 -28.76 -6.84 6.17
C ALA A 146 -27.62 -6.22 6.99
N LEU A 147 -27.64 -4.90 7.22
CA LEU A 147 -26.64 -4.20 8.02
C LEU A 147 -26.65 -4.68 9.47
N GLU A 148 -27.83 -4.81 10.07
CA GLU A 148 -27.94 -5.33 11.45
C GLU A 148 -27.52 -6.79 11.54
N ALA A 149 -27.85 -7.63 10.55
CA ALA A 149 -27.39 -9.02 10.50
C ALA A 149 -25.86 -9.12 10.38
N PHE A 150 -25.26 -8.33 9.49
CA PHE A 150 -23.81 -8.28 9.30
C PHE A 150 -23.09 -7.71 10.52
N GLY A 151 -23.67 -6.69 11.15
CA GLY A 151 -23.19 -6.13 12.42
C GLY A 151 -23.16 -7.19 13.52
N LYS A 152 -24.21 -8.02 13.65
CA LYS A 152 -24.23 -9.16 14.59
C LYS A 152 -23.15 -10.20 14.26
N GLU A 153 -22.96 -10.53 12.98
CA GLU A 153 -21.92 -11.46 12.54
C GLU A 153 -20.52 -10.96 12.93
N LEU A 154 -20.21 -9.68 12.67
CA LEU A 154 -18.95 -9.06 13.07
C LEU A 154 -18.78 -9.06 14.60
N ARG A 155 -19.82 -8.68 15.35
CA ARG A 155 -19.79 -8.66 16.82
C ARG A 155 -19.50 -10.04 17.42
N ALA A 156 -20.14 -11.08 16.89
CA ALA A 156 -19.95 -12.46 17.34
C ALA A 156 -18.52 -12.98 17.13
N HIS A 157 -17.76 -12.38 16.21
CA HIS A 157 -16.38 -12.77 15.92
C HIS A 157 -15.32 -11.91 16.62
N ARG A 158 -15.68 -10.87 17.38
CA ARG A 158 -14.72 -10.01 18.10
C ARG A 158 -13.91 -10.78 19.15
N GLU A 159 -14.47 -11.83 19.74
CA GLU A 159 -13.77 -12.64 20.74
C GLU A 159 -12.61 -13.41 20.10
N LEU A 160 -11.43 -13.27 20.72
CA LEU A 160 -10.20 -13.94 20.32
C LEU A 160 -10.06 -15.27 21.07
N PRO A 161 -9.67 -16.38 20.40
CA PRO A 161 -9.34 -17.61 21.11
C PRO A 161 -8.26 -17.35 22.16
N ALA A 162 -8.47 -17.84 23.40
CA ALA A 162 -7.55 -17.60 24.51
C ALA A 162 -6.07 -17.92 24.20
N PRO A 163 -5.72 -19.03 23.51
CA PRO A 163 -4.33 -19.29 23.14
C PRO A 163 -3.72 -18.24 22.20
N VAL A 164 -4.53 -17.62 21.33
CA VAL A 164 -4.07 -16.57 20.42
C VAL A 164 -3.90 -15.24 21.16
N LEU A 165 -4.77 -14.96 22.13
CA LEU A 165 -4.63 -13.79 23.00
C LEU A 165 -3.36 -13.89 23.86
N GLU A 166 -3.08 -15.07 24.44
CA GLU A 166 -1.85 -15.32 25.19
C GLU A 166 -0.59 -15.28 24.30
N LEU A 167 -0.70 -15.73 23.05
CA LEU A 167 0.36 -15.55 22.06
C LEU A 167 0.63 -14.05 21.81
N ALA A 168 -0.42 -13.24 21.61
CA ALA A 168 -0.29 -11.79 21.45
C ALA A 168 0.38 -11.14 22.67
N ARG A 169 0.01 -11.57 23.89
CA ARG A 169 0.66 -11.14 25.15
C ARG A 169 2.14 -11.50 25.18
N SER A 170 2.49 -12.72 24.80
CA SER A 170 3.90 -13.18 24.76
C SER A 170 4.75 -12.41 23.75
N LEU A 171 4.12 -11.85 22.72
CA LEU A 171 4.72 -11.04 21.66
C LEU A 171 4.63 -9.53 21.92
N ALA A 172 4.32 -9.09 23.14
CA ALA A 172 4.26 -7.67 23.49
C ALA A 172 5.60 -6.93 23.28
N HIS A 173 6.73 -7.62 23.17
CA HIS A 173 8.01 -7.00 22.84
C HIS A 173 8.25 -6.83 21.33
N ALA A 174 7.47 -7.51 20.49
CA ALA A 174 7.66 -7.54 19.05
C ALA A 174 6.98 -6.34 18.36
N HIS A 175 7.40 -6.07 17.11
CA HIS A 175 6.77 -5.05 16.28
C HIS A 175 5.28 -5.40 16.04
N PRO A 176 4.34 -4.42 16.06
CA PRO A 176 2.90 -4.69 15.95
C PRO A 176 2.50 -5.57 14.78
N VAL A 177 3.08 -5.34 13.60
CA VAL A 177 2.75 -6.11 12.40
C VAL A 177 3.32 -7.53 12.43
N GLU A 178 4.47 -7.75 13.09
CA GLU A 178 5.05 -9.09 13.24
C GLU A 178 4.22 -9.94 14.21
N ALA A 179 3.79 -9.34 15.32
CA ALA A 179 2.85 -9.97 16.25
C ALA A 179 1.53 -10.27 15.55
N LEU A 180 0.97 -9.31 14.81
CA LEU A 180 -0.27 -9.48 14.06
C LEU A 180 -0.18 -10.62 13.05
N ARG A 181 0.86 -10.64 12.19
CA ARG A 181 1.08 -11.73 11.21
C ARG A 181 1.10 -13.10 11.89
N THR A 182 1.79 -13.19 13.03
CA THR A 182 1.96 -14.44 13.78
C THR A 182 0.64 -14.89 14.40
N CYS A 183 -0.11 -13.98 15.03
CA CYS A 183 -1.41 -14.27 15.62
C CYS A 183 -2.47 -14.61 14.57
N VAL A 184 -2.50 -13.92 13.42
CA VAL A 184 -3.41 -14.25 12.32
C VAL A 184 -3.08 -15.63 11.74
N SER A 185 -1.81 -15.97 11.58
CA SER A 185 -1.43 -17.34 11.21
C SER A 185 -1.92 -18.37 12.23
N ALA A 186 -1.79 -18.07 13.53
CA ALA A 186 -2.24 -18.94 14.60
C ALA A 186 -3.76 -19.13 14.62
N LEU A 187 -4.56 -18.12 14.27
CA LEU A 187 -6.02 -18.25 14.12
C LEU A 187 -6.41 -19.39 13.17
N GLY A 188 -5.60 -19.66 12.14
CA GLY A 188 -5.83 -20.75 11.19
C GLY A 188 -5.80 -22.14 11.85
N ALA A 189 -5.04 -22.31 12.93
CA ALA A 189 -4.97 -23.57 13.69
C ALA A 189 -6.18 -23.79 14.60
N PHE A 190 -6.94 -22.73 14.90
CA PHE A 190 -8.16 -22.78 15.72
C PHE A 190 -9.45 -22.63 14.88
N GLY A 191 -9.33 -22.63 13.55
CA GLY A 191 -10.46 -22.64 12.64
C GLY A 191 -11.16 -24.00 12.56
N PRO A 192 -12.27 -24.09 11.80
CA PRO A 192 -12.98 -25.34 11.57
C PRO A 192 -12.04 -26.43 11.02
N ALA A 193 -12.12 -27.64 11.61
CA ALA A 193 -11.37 -28.78 11.11
C ALA A 193 -11.92 -29.22 9.75
N ARG A 194 -11.03 -29.42 8.77
CA ARG A 194 -11.39 -29.93 7.44
C ARG A 194 -10.93 -31.36 7.26
N ALA A 195 -11.66 -32.10 6.42
CA ALA A 195 -11.21 -33.41 5.99
C ALA A 195 -9.89 -33.28 5.21
N ARG A 196 -9.03 -34.30 5.31
CA ARG A 196 -7.76 -34.29 4.60
C ARG A 196 -8.01 -34.27 3.10
N GLY A 197 -7.40 -33.31 2.39
CA GLY A 197 -7.47 -33.20 0.94
C GLY A 197 -8.72 -32.47 0.42
N THR A 198 -9.51 -31.84 1.28
CA THR A 198 -10.60 -30.94 0.86
C THR A 198 -10.15 -29.48 0.91
N ASP A 199 -10.45 -28.75 -0.16
CA ASP A 199 -10.23 -27.31 -0.23
C ASP A 199 -11.34 -26.56 0.56
N GLU A 200 -11.05 -25.33 0.97
CA GLU A 200 -12.04 -24.44 1.58
C GLU A 200 -13.13 -24.07 0.57
N SER A 201 -14.40 -24.17 0.96
CA SER A 201 -15.53 -23.76 0.12
C SER A 201 -15.66 -22.23 0.06
N GLN A 202 -16.45 -21.72 -0.89
CA GLN A 202 -16.76 -20.28 -0.97
C GLN A 202 -17.42 -19.73 0.31
N GLU A 203 -18.39 -20.48 0.83
CA GLU A 203 -19.12 -20.09 2.05
C GLU A 203 -18.20 -20.10 3.28
N GLU A 204 -17.35 -21.13 3.39
CA GLU A 204 -16.35 -21.22 4.46
C GLU A 204 -15.33 -20.08 4.38
N ALA A 205 -14.85 -19.76 3.18
CA ALA A 205 -13.92 -18.65 2.97
C ALA A 205 -14.56 -17.30 3.30
N ARG A 206 -15.83 -17.09 2.93
CA ARG A 206 -16.58 -15.87 3.30
C ARG A 206 -16.69 -15.75 4.82
N ALA A 207 -17.12 -16.81 5.51
CA ALA A 207 -17.24 -16.84 6.96
C ALA A 207 -15.88 -16.60 7.65
N ALA A 208 -14.81 -17.24 7.17
CA ALA A 208 -13.46 -17.00 7.66
C ALA A 208 -13.00 -15.55 7.42
N GLY A 209 -13.32 -14.97 6.26
CA GLY A 209 -13.02 -13.58 5.92
C GLY A 209 -13.73 -12.59 6.83
N VAL A 210 -15.04 -12.76 7.08
CA VAL A 210 -15.80 -11.91 8.00
C VAL A 210 -15.26 -12.04 9.44
N ALA A 211 -14.91 -13.25 9.87
CA ALA A 211 -14.26 -13.44 11.16
C ALA A 211 -12.90 -12.72 11.24
N LEU A 212 -12.12 -12.68 10.16
CA LEU A 212 -10.85 -11.95 10.12
C LEU A 212 -11.06 -10.42 10.14
N ILE A 213 -12.07 -9.90 9.43
CA ILE A 213 -12.47 -8.49 9.52
C ILE A 213 -12.77 -8.11 10.97
N ALA A 214 -13.44 -8.98 11.74
CA ALA A 214 -13.73 -8.72 13.15
C ALA A 214 -12.53 -8.91 14.10
N ARG A 215 -11.65 -9.88 13.84
CA ARG A 215 -10.57 -10.28 14.76
C ARG A 215 -9.28 -9.50 14.61
N ILE A 216 -8.92 -9.10 13.38
CA ILE A 216 -7.70 -8.31 13.12
C ILE A 216 -7.65 -7.00 13.94
N PRO A 217 -8.69 -6.15 14.00
CA PRO A 217 -8.68 -4.96 14.87
C PRO A 217 -8.49 -5.33 16.34
N MET A 218 -9.14 -6.39 16.83
CA MET A 218 -9.04 -6.81 18.22
C MET A 218 -7.63 -7.33 18.55
N LEU A 219 -6.96 -8.01 17.62
CA LEU A 219 -5.57 -8.43 17.77
C LEU A 219 -4.62 -7.23 17.85
N VAL A 220 -4.78 -6.25 16.95
CA VAL A 220 -3.96 -5.02 16.98
C VAL A 220 -4.15 -4.28 18.29
N ALA A 221 -5.39 -4.08 18.71
CA ALA A 221 -5.71 -3.37 19.94
C ALA A 221 -5.26 -4.12 21.21
N ALA A 222 -5.46 -5.44 21.27
CA ALA A 222 -5.01 -6.25 22.40
C ALA A 222 -3.48 -6.30 22.52
N HIS A 223 -2.77 -6.48 21.40
CA HIS A 223 -1.31 -6.41 21.39
C HIS A 223 -0.81 -5.06 21.91
N HIS A 224 -1.40 -3.95 21.46
CA HIS A 224 -1.05 -2.62 21.96
C HIS A 224 -1.36 -2.42 23.45
N ALA A 225 -2.48 -2.97 23.95
CA ALA A 225 -2.79 -2.95 25.37
C ALA A 225 -1.69 -3.67 26.18
N PHE A 226 -1.28 -4.87 25.77
CA PHE A 226 -0.21 -5.62 26.43
C PHE A 226 1.14 -4.91 26.37
N ARG A 227 1.49 -4.32 25.22
CA ARG A 227 2.67 -3.44 25.06
C ARG A 227 2.68 -2.29 26.06
N SER A 228 1.51 -1.79 26.39
CA SER A 228 1.30 -0.66 27.30
C SER A 228 1.14 -1.10 28.77
N GLY A 229 1.36 -2.38 29.09
CA GLY A 229 1.21 -2.91 30.45
C GLY A 229 -0.25 -2.95 30.94
N ARG A 230 -1.23 -2.97 30.03
CA ARG A 230 -2.66 -3.00 30.32
C ARG A 230 -3.30 -4.29 29.81
N GLU A 231 -4.40 -4.68 30.44
CA GLU A 231 -5.32 -5.66 29.85
C GLU A 231 -6.21 -4.98 28.80
N PRO A 232 -6.57 -5.67 27.70
CA PRO A 232 -7.52 -5.15 26.73
C PRO A 232 -8.90 -4.97 27.37
N LEU A 233 -9.53 -3.82 27.12
CA LEU A 233 -10.91 -3.61 27.52
C LEU A 233 -11.86 -4.48 26.68
N VAL A 234 -13.05 -4.75 27.22
CA VAL A 234 -14.15 -5.34 26.46
C VAL A 234 -15.04 -4.19 25.97
N PRO A 235 -15.19 -3.99 24.65
CA PRO A 235 -16.05 -2.95 24.12
C PRO A 235 -17.53 -3.28 24.39
N ALA A 236 -18.38 -2.25 24.42
CA ALA A 236 -19.83 -2.43 24.58
C ALA A 236 -20.41 -3.26 23.43
N GLU A 237 -21.45 -4.05 23.71
CA GLU A 237 -22.05 -4.96 22.72
C GLU A 237 -22.61 -4.19 21.51
N ASP A 238 -23.22 -3.04 21.73
CA ASP A 238 -23.83 -2.17 20.70
C ASP A 238 -22.84 -1.21 20.03
N SER A 239 -21.55 -1.22 20.42
CA SER A 239 -20.55 -0.34 19.82
C SER A 239 -20.33 -0.64 18.33
N SER A 240 -20.20 0.43 17.54
CA SER A 240 -19.78 0.35 16.14
C SER A 240 -18.39 -0.29 16.02
N TYR A 241 -18.03 -0.75 14.82
CA TYR A 241 -16.74 -1.35 14.53
C TYR A 241 -15.57 -0.42 14.92
N ALA A 242 -15.65 0.86 14.52
CA ALA A 242 -14.64 1.86 14.83
C ALA A 242 -14.57 2.18 16.34
N GLU A 243 -15.72 2.33 17.01
CA GLU A 243 -15.78 2.58 18.46
C GLU A 243 -15.24 1.40 19.26
N ALA A 244 -15.62 0.17 18.89
CA ALA A 244 -15.14 -1.05 19.54
C ALA A 244 -13.62 -1.14 19.46
N PHE A 245 -13.06 -0.97 18.27
CA PHE A 245 -11.62 -0.98 18.06
C PHE A 245 -10.89 0.09 18.87
N LEU A 246 -11.34 1.34 18.79
CA LEU A 246 -10.70 2.44 19.52
C LEU A 246 -10.79 2.28 21.03
N THR A 247 -11.91 1.76 21.55
CA THR A 247 -12.08 1.52 22.99
C THR A 247 -11.00 0.60 23.53
N VAL A 248 -10.73 -0.51 22.82
CA VAL A 248 -9.68 -1.45 23.23
C VAL A 248 -8.29 -0.84 23.04
N LEU A 249 -8.06 -0.17 21.90
CA LEU A 249 -6.77 0.41 21.54
C LEU A 249 -6.33 1.46 22.56
N LEU A 250 -7.19 2.46 22.80
CA LEU A 250 -6.92 3.56 23.72
C LEU A 250 -6.99 3.13 25.19
N GLY A 251 -7.79 2.11 25.51
CA GLY A 251 -8.05 1.71 26.90
C GLY A 251 -9.02 2.65 27.63
N GLU A 252 -9.78 3.45 26.88
CA GLU A 252 -10.81 4.36 27.37
C GLU A 252 -11.88 4.57 26.31
N ARG A 253 -13.00 5.20 26.66
CA ARG A 253 -14.06 5.50 25.69
C ARG A 253 -13.57 6.59 24.72
N PRO A 254 -13.57 6.36 23.40
CA PRO A 254 -13.11 7.35 22.42
C PRO A 254 -14.08 8.53 22.29
N THR A 255 -13.55 9.68 21.87
CA THR A 255 -14.37 10.84 21.53
C THR A 255 -15.10 10.64 20.19
N PRO A 256 -16.23 11.33 19.96
CA PRO A 256 -16.93 11.23 18.68
C PRO A 256 -16.06 11.59 17.45
N ALA A 257 -15.16 12.57 17.55
CA ALA A 257 -14.25 12.91 16.45
C ALA A 257 -13.25 11.79 16.16
N ALA A 258 -12.69 11.16 17.20
CA ALA A 258 -11.80 10.01 17.03
C ALA A 258 -12.50 8.84 16.32
N VAL A 259 -13.74 8.53 16.70
CA VAL A 259 -14.55 7.48 16.05
C VAL A 259 -14.82 7.83 14.58
N ARG A 260 -15.22 9.07 14.27
CA ARG A 260 -15.44 9.52 12.87
C ARG A 260 -14.16 9.42 12.04
N PHE A 261 -13.03 9.86 12.59
CA PHE A 261 -11.72 9.77 11.93
C PHE A 261 -11.38 8.31 11.59
N ILE A 262 -11.46 7.40 12.57
CA ILE A 262 -11.13 5.98 12.34
C ILE A 262 -12.10 5.33 11.36
N ASN A 263 -13.40 5.59 11.47
CA ASN A 263 -14.39 5.08 10.52
C ASN A 263 -14.06 5.51 9.09
N LYS A 264 -13.86 6.81 8.86
CA LYS A 264 -13.53 7.36 7.54
C LYS A 264 -12.17 6.85 7.06
N GLY A 265 -11.19 6.76 7.95
CA GLY A 265 -9.88 6.17 7.71
C GLY A 265 -9.98 4.73 7.22
N PHE A 266 -10.80 3.88 7.85
CA PHE A 266 -10.99 2.51 7.40
C PHE A 266 -11.68 2.43 6.03
N ILE A 267 -12.69 3.27 5.77
CA ILE A 267 -13.37 3.34 4.47
C ILE A 267 -12.39 3.68 3.34
N VAL A 268 -11.63 4.77 3.48
CA VAL A 268 -10.71 5.22 2.41
C VAL A 268 -9.53 4.26 2.20
N HIS A 269 -9.24 3.39 3.16
CA HIS A 269 -8.22 2.36 3.05
C HIS A 269 -8.79 0.96 2.78
N ALA A 270 -10.10 0.80 2.61
CA ALA A 270 -10.75 -0.50 2.58
C ALA A 270 -10.28 -1.41 1.44
N ASP A 271 -10.19 -0.88 0.22
CA ASP A 271 -9.59 -1.57 -0.92
C ASP A 271 -8.81 -0.61 -1.82
N HIS A 272 -7.91 -1.16 -2.64
CA HIS A 272 -7.19 -0.36 -3.64
C HIS A 272 -6.74 -1.23 -4.81
N SER A 273 -7.66 -2.04 -5.33
CA SER A 273 -7.42 -3.01 -6.42
C SER A 273 -6.24 -3.96 -6.10
N SER A 274 -5.54 -4.45 -7.13
CA SER A 274 -4.44 -5.41 -7.00
C SER A 274 -3.11 -4.77 -6.58
N ASN A 275 -3.11 -4.00 -5.49
CA ASN A 275 -1.87 -3.61 -4.80
C ASN A 275 -1.13 -4.88 -4.32
N ALA A 276 0.17 -4.77 -4.00
CA ALA A 276 1.03 -5.95 -3.79
C ALA A 276 0.51 -6.96 -2.75
N SER A 277 -0.12 -6.49 -1.66
CA SER A 277 -0.70 -7.38 -0.64
C SER A 277 -2.02 -8.02 -1.08
N ALA A 278 -2.88 -7.30 -1.79
CA ALA A 278 -4.07 -7.87 -2.42
C ALA A 278 -3.71 -8.89 -3.51
N PHE A 279 -2.72 -8.57 -4.36
CA PHE A 279 -2.17 -9.51 -5.34
C PHE A 279 -1.63 -10.77 -4.66
N THR A 280 -0.91 -10.63 -3.54
CA THR A 280 -0.41 -11.76 -2.75
C THR A 280 -1.54 -12.63 -2.20
N ALA A 281 -2.64 -12.03 -1.71
CA ALA A 281 -3.82 -12.78 -1.29
C ALA A 281 -4.40 -13.60 -2.46
N ARG A 282 -4.53 -12.99 -3.65
CA ARG A 282 -4.99 -13.68 -4.87
C ARG A 282 -4.04 -14.82 -5.27
N VAL A 283 -2.73 -14.63 -5.20
CA VAL A 283 -1.74 -15.70 -5.47
C VAL A 283 -1.92 -16.87 -4.51
N ALA A 284 -2.07 -16.61 -3.21
CA ALA A 284 -2.28 -17.66 -2.21
C ALA A 284 -3.57 -18.45 -2.46
N ILE A 285 -4.68 -17.75 -2.74
CA ILE A 285 -5.96 -18.37 -3.12
C ILE A 285 -5.86 -19.13 -4.44
N GLY A 286 -5.09 -18.63 -5.41
CA GLY A 286 -4.77 -19.31 -6.67
C GLY A 286 -4.17 -20.71 -6.46
N CYS A 287 -3.39 -20.87 -5.39
CA CYS A 287 -2.84 -22.14 -4.92
C CYS A 287 -3.80 -22.97 -4.06
N ARG A 288 -5.04 -22.51 -3.89
CA ARG A 288 -6.08 -23.06 -3.00
C ARG A 288 -5.70 -23.06 -1.52
N ALA A 289 -4.87 -22.10 -1.10
CA ALA A 289 -4.70 -21.83 0.32
C ALA A 289 -6.02 -21.29 0.91
N GLY A 290 -6.31 -21.58 2.18
CA GLY A 290 -7.48 -21.01 2.85
C GLY A 290 -7.34 -19.52 3.14
N MET A 291 -8.46 -18.85 3.38
CA MET A 291 -8.61 -17.41 3.60
C MET A 291 -7.65 -16.88 4.67
N THR A 292 -7.54 -17.55 5.82
CA THR A 292 -6.62 -17.14 6.90
C THR A 292 -5.16 -17.17 6.47
N ALA A 293 -4.76 -18.17 5.67
CA ALA A 293 -3.40 -18.25 5.14
C ALA A 293 -3.14 -17.17 4.08
N ALA A 294 -4.13 -16.89 3.22
CA ALA A 294 -4.06 -15.82 2.23
C ALA A 294 -3.89 -14.45 2.90
N LEU A 295 -4.67 -14.14 3.95
CA LEU A 295 -4.52 -12.89 4.69
C LEU A 295 -3.22 -12.83 5.50
N THR A 296 -2.71 -13.95 6.02
CA THR A 296 -1.38 -14.01 6.63
C THR A 296 -0.30 -13.58 5.63
N ALA A 297 -0.36 -14.09 4.40
CA ALA A 297 0.57 -13.71 3.33
C ALA A 297 0.40 -12.24 2.90
N ALA A 298 -0.84 -11.75 2.82
CA ALA A 298 -1.13 -10.35 2.51
C ALA A 298 -0.55 -9.40 3.56
N ILE A 299 -0.69 -9.71 4.85
CA ILE A 299 -0.09 -8.96 5.96
C ILE A 299 1.43 -8.93 5.83
N ALA A 300 2.05 -10.09 5.53
CA ALA A 300 3.50 -10.17 5.34
C ALA A 300 3.99 -9.30 4.17
N ALA A 301 3.29 -9.32 3.03
CA ALA A 301 3.60 -8.46 1.89
C ALA A 301 3.37 -6.96 2.21
N PHE A 302 2.31 -6.65 2.95
CA PHE A 302 1.98 -5.28 3.35
C PHE A 302 3.02 -4.69 4.32
N ALA A 303 3.56 -5.50 5.23
CA ALA A 303 4.59 -5.08 6.19
C ALA A 303 5.90 -4.61 5.54
N GLY A 304 6.13 -4.88 4.25
CA GLY A 304 7.33 -4.46 3.54
C GLY A 304 7.52 -2.94 3.54
N SER A 305 8.78 -2.51 3.66
CA SER A 305 9.16 -1.08 3.74
C SER A 305 8.75 -0.24 2.54
N VAL A 306 8.61 -0.87 1.36
CA VAL A 306 8.18 -0.24 0.10
C VAL A 306 6.67 -0.37 -0.17
N HIS A 307 5.92 -0.94 0.78
CA HIS A 307 4.45 -1.00 0.75
C HIS A 307 3.90 -0.27 1.98
N GLY A 308 3.33 -0.99 2.96
CA GLY A 308 2.74 -0.39 4.16
C GLY A 308 3.76 0.33 5.05
N GLY A 309 5.01 -0.14 5.13
CA GLY A 309 6.07 0.51 5.94
C GLY A 309 6.44 1.93 5.49
N ALA A 310 5.90 2.41 4.37
CA ALA A 310 5.97 3.83 4.01
C ALA A 310 5.17 4.73 4.96
N ALA A 311 4.05 4.24 5.52
CA ALA A 311 3.18 5.01 6.40
C ALA A 311 3.88 5.45 7.69
N GLU A 312 4.72 4.60 8.28
CA GLU A 312 5.54 4.95 9.47
C GLU A 312 6.50 6.11 9.19
N ARG A 313 7.05 6.19 7.96
CA ARG A 313 7.99 7.25 7.58
C ARG A 313 7.31 8.61 7.40
N VAL A 314 6.01 8.64 7.12
CA VAL A 314 5.25 9.90 7.02
C VAL A 314 5.17 10.58 8.38
N VAL A 315 5.09 9.84 9.48
CA VAL A 315 4.99 10.43 10.82
C VAL A 315 6.23 11.24 11.18
N GLY A 316 7.41 10.77 10.76
CA GLY A 316 8.68 11.47 10.94
C GLY A 316 8.80 12.78 10.14
N LEU A 317 7.93 13.03 9.15
CA LEU A 317 7.93 14.27 8.36
C LEU A 317 7.73 15.50 9.26
N ILE A 318 6.77 15.42 10.18
CA ILE A 318 6.41 16.55 11.05
C ILE A 318 7.59 16.93 11.94
N ASP A 319 8.27 15.93 12.52
CA ASP A 319 9.42 16.16 13.40
C ASP A 319 10.64 16.67 12.63
N ALA A 320 10.86 16.17 11.41
CA ALA A 320 11.98 16.58 10.56
C ALA A 320 11.85 18.03 10.08
N VAL A 321 10.62 18.46 9.74
CA VAL A 321 10.32 19.85 9.38
C VAL A 321 10.36 20.76 10.61
N GLY A 322 9.74 20.32 11.71
CA GLY A 322 9.74 20.99 13.02
C GLY A 322 8.82 22.22 13.12
N SER A 323 8.74 23.05 12.07
CA SER A 323 7.86 24.22 12.03
C SER A 323 7.45 24.59 10.60
N ALA A 324 6.26 25.18 10.44
CA ALA A 324 5.66 25.45 9.13
C ALA A 324 6.53 26.36 8.23
N ASP A 325 7.26 27.32 8.81
CA ASP A 325 8.19 28.22 8.10
C ASP A 325 9.42 27.51 7.52
N ARG A 326 9.75 26.31 7.99
CA ARG A 326 10.87 25.49 7.48
C ARG A 326 10.48 24.53 6.37
N ALA A 327 9.19 24.45 6.01
CA ALA A 327 8.70 23.49 5.01
C ALA A 327 9.35 23.67 3.64
N GLU A 328 9.51 24.91 3.16
CA GLU A 328 10.15 25.20 1.87
C GLU A 328 11.62 24.77 1.84
N GLU A 329 12.37 25.07 2.91
CA GLU A 329 13.77 24.67 3.07
C GLU A 329 13.91 23.15 3.07
N TYR A 330 13.04 22.46 3.82
CA TYR A 330 13.06 21.00 3.93
C TYR A 330 12.79 20.32 2.57
N VAL A 331 11.76 20.78 1.85
CA VAL A 331 11.44 20.27 0.51
C VAL A 331 12.60 20.52 -0.46
N ALA A 332 13.16 21.73 -0.48
CA ALA A 332 14.30 22.06 -1.33
C ALA A 332 15.52 21.18 -1.04
N ALA A 333 15.79 20.88 0.24
CA ALA A 333 16.89 20.03 0.66
C ALA A 333 16.73 18.56 0.20
N LEU A 334 15.52 18.00 0.26
CA LEU A 334 15.25 16.65 -0.25
C LEU A 334 15.40 16.58 -1.77
N GLN A 335 14.90 17.58 -2.49
CA GLN A 335 15.05 17.67 -3.94
C GLN A 335 16.52 17.75 -4.36
N ALA A 336 17.33 18.55 -3.66
CA ALA A 336 18.77 18.64 -3.91
C ALA A 336 19.52 17.31 -3.73
N ARG A 337 18.95 16.36 -2.96
CA ARG A 337 19.50 15.01 -2.73
C ARG A 337 18.83 13.92 -3.56
N ASN A 338 17.87 14.25 -4.42
CA ASN A 338 17.01 13.28 -5.10
C ASN A 338 16.33 12.30 -4.11
N GLU A 339 15.84 12.82 -2.98
CA GLU A 339 15.09 12.05 -1.99
C GLU A 339 13.59 12.37 -2.08
N PRO A 340 12.69 11.38 -1.90
CA PRO A 340 11.26 11.62 -2.01
C PRO A 340 10.71 12.32 -0.77
N VAL A 341 9.73 13.22 -0.95
CA VAL A 341 8.95 13.77 0.15
C VAL A 341 7.85 12.77 0.50
N MET A 342 7.94 12.16 1.68
CA MET A 342 6.97 11.18 2.16
C MET A 342 5.55 11.78 2.21
N GLY A 343 4.55 11.02 1.77
CA GLY A 343 3.15 11.49 1.65
C GLY A 343 2.82 12.17 0.32
N PHE A 344 3.76 12.20 -0.64
CA PHE A 344 3.57 12.73 -1.98
C PHE A 344 3.94 11.70 -3.05
N GLY A 345 3.22 11.76 -4.18
CA GLY A 345 3.34 10.84 -5.30
C GLY A 345 2.55 9.54 -5.08
N HIS A 346 2.10 8.94 -6.18
CA HIS A 346 1.34 7.70 -6.16
C HIS A 346 1.64 6.85 -7.39
N ARG A 347 1.67 5.52 -7.26
CA ARG A 347 1.97 4.62 -8.40
C ARG A 347 0.89 4.62 -9.47
N VAL A 348 -0.34 4.99 -9.07
CA VAL A 348 -1.53 5.00 -9.92
C VAL A 348 -2.04 6.41 -10.21
N TYR A 349 -2.07 7.31 -9.22
CA TYR A 349 -2.68 8.63 -9.39
C TYR A 349 -1.62 9.58 -9.91
N ARG A 350 -1.94 10.29 -10.99
CA ARG A 350 -1.17 11.45 -11.47
C ARG A 350 -1.77 12.77 -10.99
N THR A 351 -3.01 12.72 -10.50
CA THR A 351 -3.71 13.82 -9.84
C THR A 351 -3.67 13.65 -8.31
N GLU A 352 -4.29 14.57 -7.57
CA GLU A 352 -4.48 14.39 -6.13
C GLU A 352 -5.27 13.10 -5.87
N ASP A 353 -4.80 12.30 -4.91
CA ASP A 353 -5.50 11.10 -4.48
C ASP A 353 -6.90 11.46 -3.91
N PRO A 354 -7.99 10.87 -4.44
CA PRO A 354 -9.36 11.25 -4.07
C PRO A 354 -9.70 11.05 -2.59
N ARG A 355 -8.85 10.33 -1.86
CA ARG A 355 -9.01 10.04 -0.44
C ARG A 355 -8.45 11.13 0.46
N VAL A 356 -7.51 11.94 -0.04
CA VAL A 356 -6.79 12.97 0.73
C VAL A 356 -7.76 13.95 1.38
N ARG A 357 -8.68 14.52 0.59
CA ARG A 357 -9.63 15.53 1.06
C ARG A 357 -10.46 15.06 2.25
N HIS A 358 -10.83 13.78 2.25
CA HIS A 358 -11.70 13.14 3.23
C HIS A 358 -10.97 12.88 4.53
N LEU A 359 -9.72 12.41 4.44
CA LEU A 359 -8.92 12.20 5.64
C LEU A 359 -8.51 13.54 6.25
N ARG A 360 -8.08 14.51 5.42
CA ARG A 360 -7.71 15.86 5.87
C ARG A 360 -8.84 16.53 6.66
N SER A 361 -10.09 16.49 6.19
CA SER A 361 -11.20 17.13 6.90
C SER A 361 -11.39 16.59 8.32
N THR A 362 -11.27 15.27 8.50
CA THR A 362 -11.35 14.66 9.83
C THR A 362 -10.14 14.97 10.72
N VAL A 363 -8.94 15.16 10.14
CA VAL A 363 -7.76 15.59 10.89
C VAL A 363 -7.88 17.04 11.36
N VAL A 364 -8.50 17.91 10.57
CA VAL A 364 -8.83 19.29 10.97
C VAL A 364 -9.75 19.29 12.19
N GLU A 365 -10.84 18.50 12.16
CA GLU A 365 -11.75 18.36 13.31
C GLU A 365 -11.02 17.87 14.57
N LEU A 366 -10.18 16.83 14.42
CA LEU A 366 -9.43 16.25 15.53
C LEU A 366 -8.41 17.24 16.11
N SER A 367 -7.72 17.99 15.26
CA SER A 367 -6.76 19.03 15.66
C SER A 367 -7.45 20.13 16.47
N GLN A 368 -8.63 20.57 16.02
CA GLN A 368 -9.44 21.59 16.70
C GLN A 368 -9.96 21.10 18.06
N GLU A 369 -10.45 19.86 18.14
CA GLU A 369 -10.92 19.26 19.39
C GLU A 369 -9.80 19.14 20.43
N ARG A 370 -8.59 18.78 19.99
CA ARG A 370 -7.41 18.67 20.85
C ARG A 370 -6.76 20.02 21.18
N GLY A 371 -7.06 21.06 20.42
CA GLY A 371 -6.37 22.36 20.53
C GLY A 371 -4.90 22.31 20.07
N ASP A 372 -4.55 21.35 19.21
CA ASP A 372 -3.21 21.16 18.65
C ASP A 372 -3.27 21.21 17.12
N THR A 373 -2.86 22.34 16.55
CA THR A 373 -2.81 22.57 15.10
C THR A 373 -1.40 22.56 14.53
N ALA A 374 -0.36 22.45 15.37
CA ALA A 374 1.02 22.67 14.92
C ALA A 374 1.43 21.69 13.83
N GLY A 375 1.07 20.41 13.98
CA GLY A 375 1.30 19.40 12.96
C GLY A 375 0.51 19.65 11.68
N LEU A 376 -0.73 20.14 11.79
CA LEU A 376 -1.56 20.47 10.63
C LEU A 376 -0.96 21.63 9.84
N ASP A 377 -0.52 22.69 10.53
CA ASP A 377 0.12 23.85 9.93
C ASP A 377 1.42 23.46 9.19
N ILE A 378 2.19 22.52 9.75
CA ILE A 378 3.37 21.93 9.09
C ILE A 378 2.98 21.18 7.82
N LEU A 379 2.00 20.28 7.88
CA LEU A 379 1.60 19.49 6.70
C LEU A 379 1.02 20.38 5.59
N ASP A 380 0.24 21.40 5.94
CA ASP A 380 -0.29 22.37 4.98
C ASP A 380 0.83 23.20 4.32
N ALA A 381 1.85 23.59 5.08
CA ALA A 381 3.01 24.29 4.54
C ALA A 381 3.87 23.39 3.63
N VAL A 382 4.07 22.11 3.98
CA VAL A 382 4.76 21.15 3.11
C VAL A 382 3.95 20.91 1.82
N ALA A 383 2.63 20.73 1.94
CA ALA A 383 1.75 20.60 0.78
C ALA A 383 1.83 21.84 -0.13
N ALA A 384 1.86 23.04 0.46
CA ALA A 384 2.03 24.29 -0.27
C ALA A 384 3.37 24.37 -1.02
N ALA A 385 4.47 23.97 -0.38
CA ALA A 385 5.81 23.90 -0.97
C ALA A 385 5.91 22.84 -2.08
N MET A 386 5.12 21.77 -1.99
CA MET A 386 5.08 20.69 -2.99
C MET A 386 4.18 20.99 -4.21
N ARG A 387 3.30 21.99 -4.16
CA ARG A 387 2.38 22.34 -5.28
C ARG A 387 3.06 22.47 -6.66
N PRO A 388 4.25 23.09 -6.81
CA PRO A 388 4.91 23.20 -8.10
C PRO A 388 5.26 21.85 -8.74
N TYR A 389 5.40 20.78 -7.95
CA TYR A 389 5.73 19.43 -8.40
C TYR A 389 4.48 18.61 -8.79
N GLY A 390 3.28 19.08 -8.45
CA GLY A 390 2.02 18.41 -8.81
C GLY A 390 1.87 18.20 -10.32
N ARG A 391 2.39 19.12 -11.14
CA ARG A 391 2.41 18.98 -12.61
C ARG A 391 3.23 17.79 -13.11
N HIS A 392 4.12 17.24 -12.29
CA HIS A 392 4.92 16.05 -12.59
C HIS A 392 4.28 14.78 -11.99
N GLY A 393 3.00 14.84 -11.59
CA GLY A 393 2.29 13.73 -10.96
C GLY A 393 2.63 13.52 -9.48
N VAL A 394 3.32 14.48 -8.83
CA VAL A 394 3.73 14.40 -7.43
C VAL A 394 2.76 15.23 -6.57
N ALA A 395 1.55 14.70 -6.39
CA ALA A 395 0.50 15.28 -5.54
C ALA A 395 0.46 14.60 -4.16
N PRO A 396 -0.17 15.21 -3.14
CA PRO A 396 -0.42 14.53 -1.87
C PRO A 396 -1.16 13.20 -2.06
N ASN A 397 -0.81 12.22 -1.24
CA ASN A 397 -1.54 10.97 -1.11
C ASN A 397 -2.15 10.83 0.29
N VAL A 398 -3.05 9.85 0.44
CA VAL A 398 -3.82 9.65 1.68
C VAL A 398 -2.94 9.50 2.93
N ASP A 399 -1.72 8.98 2.79
CA ASP A 399 -0.85 8.69 3.92
C ASP A 399 -0.40 9.97 4.64
N LEU A 400 -0.32 11.11 3.93
CA LEU A 400 0.16 12.40 4.44
C LEU A 400 -0.55 12.81 5.74
N TYR A 401 -1.87 12.64 5.81
CA TYR A 401 -2.68 13.07 6.94
C TYR A 401 -2.93 11.95 7.97
N ALA A 402 -2.74 10.68 7.60
CA ALA A 402 -2.97 9.56 8.49
C ALA A 402 -2.04 9.61 9.73
N GLY A 403 -0.77 9.94 9.51
CA GLY A 403 0.23 10.00 10.57
C GLY A 403 -0.06 11.05 11.65
N LEU A 404 -0.46 12.27 11.24
CA LEU A 404 -0.83 13.33 12.17
C LEU A 404 -2.01 12.91 13.05
N ALA A 405 -3.00 12.24 12.48
CA ALA A 405 -4.16 11.81 13.24
C ALA A 405 -3.80 10.80 14.33
N TYR A 406 -2.93 9.82 14.02
CA TYR A 406 -2.46 8.85 15.01
C TYR A 406 -1.72 9.53 16.16
N ARG A 407 -0.90 10.54 15.85
CA ARG A 407 -0.24 11.38 16.85
C ARG A 407 -1.25 12.14 17.74
N LEU A 408 -2.28 12.75 17.15
CA LEU A 408 -3.36 13.43 17.89
C LEU A 408 -4.20 12.49 18.76
N LEU A 409 -4.19 11.18 18.45
CA LEU A 409 -4.78 10.12 19.27
C LEU A 409 -3.80 9.57 20.33
N GLY A 410 -2.55 10.05 20.38
CA GLY A 410 -1.53 9.57 21.30
C GLY A 410 -1.00 8.17 20.96
N LEU A 411 -1.17 7.72 19.72
CA LEU A 411 -0.73 6.40 19.29
C LEU A 411 0.75 6.43 18.85
N PRO A 412 1.56 5.41 19.20
CA PRO A 412 2.93 5.30 18.72
C PRO A 412 2.98 5.06 17.20
N ASP A 413 4.02 5.60 16.57
CA ASP A 413 4.20 5.57 15.11
C ASP A 413 4.21 4.15 14.53
N ASP A 414 4.76 3.18 15.27
CA ASP A 414 4.87 1.77 14.88
C ASP A 414 3.52 1.01 14.80
N LEU A 415 2.42 1.65 15.18
CA LEU A 415 1.07 1.15 14.92
C LEU A 415 0.56 1.51 13.53
N SER A 416 1.16 2.47 12.84
CA SER A 416 0.62 3.02 11.58
C SER A 416 0.33 1.92 10.56
N VAL A 417 1.26 0.99 10.35
CA VAL A 417 1.06 -0.13 9.42
C VAL A 417 -0.08 -1.05 9.88
N ALA A 418 -0.16 -1.35 11.18
CA ALA A 418 -1.22 -2.20 11.73
C ALA A 418 -2.61 -1.56 11.56
N MET A 419 -2.71 -0.24 11.72
CA MET A 419 -3.96 0.52 11.48
C MET A 419 -4.42 0.41 10.01
N PHE A 420 -3.48 0.50 9.06
CA PHE A 420 -3.78 0.28 7.64
C PHE A 420 -4.23 -1.15 7.36
N VAL A 421 -3.61 -2.14 8.00
CA VAL A 421 -4.01 -3.55 7.88
C VAL A 421 -5.48 -3.73 8.30
N VAL A 422 -5.91 -3.10 9.40
CA VAL A 422 -7.32 -3.16 9.83
C VAL A 422 -8.25 -2.66 8.73
N GLY A 423 -8.01 -1.46 8.20
CA GLY A 423 -8.82 -0.92 7.10
C GLY A 423 -8.81 -1.82 5.86
N ARG A 424 -7.62 -2.27 5.43
CA ARG A 424 -7.44 -3.05 4.19
C ARG A 424 -8.01 -4.47 4.23
N THR A 425 -8.31 -4.98 5.42
CA THR A 425 -8.75 -6.37 5.59
C THR A 425 -9.99 -6.69 4.75
N ALA A 426 -10.97 -5.79 4.70
CA ALA A 426 -12.20 -6.01 3.92
C ALA A 426 -11.93 -6.15 2.41
N GLY A 427 -11.05 -5.30 1.86
CA GLY A 427 -10.61 -5.40 0.46
C GLY A 427 -9.85 -6.69 0.17
N TRP A 428 -8.93 -7.11 1.06
CA TRP A 428 -8.24 -8.40 0.87
C TRP A 428 -9.19 -9.59 0.87
N VAL A 429 -10.18 -9.60 1.76
CA VAL A 429 -11.23 -10.64 1.76
C VAL A 429 -12.00 -10.62 0.44
N ALA A 430 -12.44 -9.45 -0.03
CA ALA A 430 -13.16 -9.34 -1.30
C ALA A 430 -12.33 -9.82 -2.50
N GLN A 431 -11.05 -9.44 -2.56
CA GLN A 431 -10.11 -9.86 -3.61
C GLN A 431 -9.85 -11.37 -3.57
N ALA A 432 -9.72 -11.95 -2.37
CA ALA A 432 -9.55 -13.38 -2.17
C ALA A 432 -10.81 -14.18 -2.59
N LEU A 433 -12.01 -13.72 -2.20
CA LEU A 433 -13.27 -14.35 -2.59
C LEU A 433 -13.48 -14.31 -4.10
N GLU A 434 -13.21 -13.16 -4.74
CA GLU A 434 -13.32 -13.03 -6.20
C GLU A 434 -12.36 -13.97 -6.93
N GLN A 435 -11.09 -14.06 -6.47
CA GLN A 435 -10.14 -15.02 -7.00
C GLN A 435 -10.63 -16.46 -6.83
N GLN A 436 -11.14 -16.82 -5.65
CA GLN A 436 -11.62 -18.19 -5.40
C GLN A 436 -12.84 -18.54 -6.27
N ALA A 437 -13.68 -17.55 -6.62
CA ALA A 437 -14.91 -17.77 -7.37
C ALA A 437 -14.64 -18.14 -8.83
N ASN A 438 -13.55 -17.62 -9.39
CA ASN A 438 -13.05 -17.95 -10.72
C ASN A 438 -11.57 -18.33 -10.65
N ASN A 439 -11.26 -19.38 -9.88
CA ASN A 439 -9.89 -19.65 -9.48
C ASN A 439 -8.97 -20.11 -10.61
N VAL A 440 -7.84 -19.42 -10.73
CA VAL A 440 -6.71 -19.80 -11.59
C VAL A 440 -5.41 -19.78 -10.79
N LEU A 441 -4.51 -20.72 -11.07
CA LEU A 441 -3.15 -20.71 -10.52
C LEU A 441 -2.35 -19.58 -11.16
N ILE A 442 -1.92 -18.60 -10.36
CA ILE A 442 -1.07 -17.50 -10.81
C ILE A 442 0.40 -17.96 -10.79
N ARG A 443 0.95 -18.26 -11.96
CA ARG A 443 2.30 -18.80 -12.12
C ARG A 443 3.02 -18.19 -13.33
N PRO A 444 3.59 -16.96 -13.21
CA PRO A 444 4.38 -16.38 -14.28
C PRO A 444 5.69 -17.15 -14.50
N LEU A 445 6.35 -16.88 -15.62
CA LEU A 445 7.68 -17.40 -15.95
C LEU A 445 8.75 -16.34 -15.68
N LEU A 446 9.97 -16.81 -15.42
CA LEU A 446 11.18 -15.98 -15.43
C LEU A 446 11.99 -16.33 -16.68
N ASP A 447 12.63 -15.35 -17.29
CA ASP A 447 13.60 -15.59 -18.36
C ASP A 447 14.98 -15.93 -17.78
N TYR A 448 15.58 -17.03 -18.24
CA TYR A 448 16.86 -17.51 -17.72
C TYR A 448 18.03 -16.90 -18.49
N VAL A 449 18.64 -15.89 -17.88
CA VAL A 449 19.86 -15.19 -18.37
C VAL A 449 21.14 -15.68 -17.69
N GLY A 450 21.06 -16.78 -16.93
CA GLY A 450 22.21 -17.36 -16.26
C GLY A 450 23.15 -18.14 -17.20
N PRO A 451 24.38 -18.45 -16.76
CA PRO A 451 25.33 -19.24 -17.54
C PRO A 451 24.84 -20.65 -17.83
N ARG A 452 24.86 -21.06 -19.11
CA ARG A 452 24.38 -22.37 -19.57
C ARG A 452 25.52 -23.39 -19.63
N SER A 453 25.16 -24.67 -19.52
CA SER A 453 26.06 -25.81 -19.79
C SER A 453 27.37 -25.81 -19.00
N ARG A 454 27.36 -25.32 -17.75
CA ARG A 454 28.54 -25.42 -16.88
C ARG A 454 28.85 -26.89 -16.60
N PRO A 455 30.09 -27.37 -16.84
CA PRO A 455 30.46 -28.72 -16.46
C PRO A 455 30.40 -28.85 -14.93
N TYR A 456 29.84 -29.95 -14.44
CA TYR A 456 29.95 -30.29 -13.03
C TYR A 456 31.42 -30.62 -12.74
N PRO A 457 32.07 -29.94 -11.78
CA PRO A 457 33.42 -30.33 -11.39
C PRO A 457 33.34 -31.67 -10.66
N GLY A 458 33.57 -32.76 -11.40
CA GLY A 458 33.79 -34.07 -10.80
C GLY A 458 34.97 -33.99 -9.84
N ALA A 459 34.88 -34.67 -8.69
CA ALA A 459 35.97 -34.77 -7.74
C ALA A 459 37.25 -35.19 -8.50
N ALA A 460 38.23 -34.29 -8.53
CA ALA A 460 39.52 -34.58 -9.13
C ALA A 460 40.12 -35.79 -8.42
N GLY A 461 40.24 -36.91 -9.16
CA GLY A 461 41.04 -38.10 -8.87
C GLY A 461 41.28 -38.47 -7.41
N ALA A 462 40.44 -39.35 -6.85
CA ALA A 462 40.90 -40.31 -5.86
C ALA A 462 41.21 -41.64 -6.59
N GLY A 463 42.49 -41.84 -6.93
CA GLY A 463 43.03 -43.04 -7.60
C GLY A 463 43.48 -42.73 -9.03
N ALA A 464 44.72 -42.99 -9.46
CA ALA A 464 45.79 -43.83 -8.94
C ALA A 464 47.16 -43.18 -9.15
#